data_AF-A0A6A3CQI9-F1
#
_entry.id   AF-A0A6A3CQI9-F1
#
_cell.length_a   1.000
_cell.length_b   1.000
_cell.length_c   1.000
_cell.angle_alpha   90.00
_cell.angle_beta   90.00
_cell.angle_gamma   90.00
#
_symmetry.space_group_name_H-M   'P 1'
#
loop_
_entity.id
_entity.type
_entity.pdbx_description
1 polymer ?
#
loop_
_entity_poly.entity_id
_entity_poly.type
_entity_poly.pdbx_seq_one_letter_code
_entity_poly.pdbx_strand_id
1 'polypeptide(L)'
;MLAVHGARIFTLIVILWSLFCPLTCLILPCPNLFLGTQNTQLVGLEEVLELFCKGECLYGPYWEHALGYWKASQEHPDKILFFKYEEMMEDTVSYVKRLAEFIWRPFSSEEEERGDDLK
;
A
#
# COMPACT_ATOMS: atom_id res chain seq x y z
N MET A 1 -4.28 -15.72 22.40
CA MET A 1 -4.91 -14.41 22.10
C MET A 1 -3.90 -13.24 22.01
N LEU A 2 -2.77 -13.29 22.73
CA LEU A 2 -1.70 -12.28 22.65
C LEU A 2 -0.84 -12.35 21.37
N ALA A 3 -0.73 -13.52 20.73
CA ALA A 3 0.04 -13.67 19.48
C ALA A 3 -0.59 -12.95 18.27
N VAL A 4 -1.92 -12.81 18.25
CA VAL A 4 -2.65 -12.18 17.13
C VAL A 4 -2.54 -10.65 17.16
N HIS A 5 -2.31 -10.05 18.34
CA HIS A 5 -2.08 -8.60 18.45
C HIS A 5 -0.68 -8.20 17.96
N GLY A 6 0.34 -9.02 18.21
CA GLY A 6 1.70 -8.76 17.72
C GLY A 6 1.80 -8.81 16.20
N ALA A 7 1.14 -9.79 15.56
CA ALA A 7 1.09 -9.91 14.10
C ALA A 7 0.35 -8.73 13.44
N ARG A 8 -0.75 -8.25 14.05
CA ARG A 8 -1.55 -7.14 13.50
C ARG A 8 -0.86 -5.79 13.55
N ILE A 9 -0.09 -5.52 14.61
CA ILE A 9 0.79 -4.34 14.68
C ILE A 9 1.92 -4.46 13.65
N PHE A 10 2.51 -5.64 13.48
CA PHE A 10 3.53 -5.85 12.45
C PHE A 10 2.99 -5.65 11.04
N THR A 11 1.79 -6.16 10.73
CA THR A 11 1.16 -5.97 9.41
C THR A 11 0.81 -4.51 9.14
N LEU A 12 0.29 -3.77 10.14
CA LEU A 12 0.02 -2.33 10.00
C LEU A 12 1.30 -1.51 9.84
N ILE A 13 2.38 -1.83 10.56
CA ILE A 13 3.69 -1.18 10.41
C ILE A 13 4.26 -1.46 9.02
N VAL A 14 4.16 -2.69 8.52
CA VAL A 14 4.65 -3.07 7.18
C VAL A 14 3.81 -2.43 6.07
N ILE A 15 2.48 -2.36 6.20
CA ILE A 15 1.62 -1.69 5.21
C ILE A 15 1.85 -0.18 5.21
N LEU A 16 2.02 0.44 6.38
CA LEU A 16 2.41 1.85 6.46
C LEU A 16 3.81 2.07 5.87
N TRP A 17 4.78 1.18 6.09
CA TRP A 17 6.10 1.31 5.46
C TRP A 17 6.07 1.05 3.96
N SER A 18 5.25 0.14 3.45
CA SER A 18 5.09 -0.13 2.01
C SER A 18 4.29 0.94 1.28
N LEU A 19 3.31 1.57 1.93
CA LEU A 19 2.58 2.73 1.39
C LEU A 19 3.39 4.02 1.47
N PHE A 20 4.27 4.15 2.47
CA PHE A 20 5.22 5.26 2.55
C PHE A 20 6.50 5.03 1.74
N CYS A 21 6.85 3.81 1.36
CA CYS A 21 8.06 3.53 0.58
C CYS A 21 8.11 4.27 -0.78
N PRO A 22 7.04 4.32 -1.60
CA PRO A 22 7.10 5.08 -2.85
C PRO A 22 7.22 6.59 -2.59
N LEU A 23 6.61 7.12 -1.52
CA LEU A 23 6.69 8.54 -1.17
C LEU A 23 8.02 8.92 -0.50
N THR A 24 8.64 8.03 0.29
CA THR A 24 9.96 8.28 0.88
C THR A 24 11.07 8.17 -0.15
N CYS A 25 10.93 7.35 -1.19
CA CYS A 25 11.84 7.34 -2.34
C CYS A 25 11.80 8.63 -3.17
N LEU A 26 10.68 9.36 -3.15
CA LEU A 26 10.52 10.64 -3.85
C LEU A 26 10.99 11.86 -3.03
N ILE A 27 10.94 11.79 -1.68
CA ILE A 27 11.18 12.96 -0.81
C ILE A 27 12.51 12.88 -0.05
N LEU A 28 13.10 11.69 0.15
CA LEU A 28 14.45 11.56 0.70
C LEU A 28 15.43 11.18 -0.41
N PRO A 29 16.50 11.96 -0.66
CA PRO A 29 17.60 11.50 -1.47
C PRO A 29 18.32 10.41 -0.67
N CYS A 30 17.89 9.16 -0.81
CA CYS A 30 18.56 8.02 -0.19
C CYS A 30 19.76 7.70 -1.09
N PRO A 31 21.00 8.05 -0.72
CA PRO A 31 22.12 8.07 -1.67
C PRO A 31 22.60 6.68 -2.11
N ASN A 32 22.01 5.60 -1.60
CA ASN A 32 22.58 4.25 -1.67
C ASN A 32 21.60 3.15 -2.14
N LEU A 33 20.46 3.49 -2.75
CA LEU A 33 19.44 2.48 -3.04
C LEU A 33 18.91 2.50 -4.49
N PHE A 34 19.76 2.86 -5.44
CA PHE A 34 19.67 2.35 -6.80
C PHE A 34 21.04 1.75 -7.15
N LEU A 35 21.01 0.57 -7.74
CA LEU A 35 22.15 -0.33 -7.92
C LEU A 35 23.40 0.38 -8.48
N GLY A 36 24.48 0.40 -7.69
CA GLY A 36 25.84 0.20 -8.20
C GLY A 36 26.49 1.28 -9.08
N THR A 37 26.20 2.57 -8.93
CA THR A 37 27.06 3.62 -9.53
C THR A 37 27.35 4.76 -8.55
N GLN A 38 28.64 5.02 -8.36
CA GLN A 38 29.16 6.10 -7.53
C GLN A 38 28.92 7.45 -8.22
N ASN A 39 27.79 8.11 -7.97
CA ASN A 39 27.72 9.58 -7.97
C ASN A 39 26.38 10.06 -7.43
N THR A 40 26.40 10.94 -6.42
CA THR A 40 25.23 11.65 -5.93
C THR A 40 24.84 12.75 -6.92
N GLN A 41 24.24 12.36 -8.02
CA GLN A 41 23.50 13.24 -8.92
C GLN A 41 22.03 12.86 -8.80
N LEU A 42 21.16 13.86 -8.68
CA LEU A 42 19.71 13.65 -8.75
C LEU A 42 19.40 13.04 -10.12
N VAL A 43 19.04 11.75 -10.11
CA VAL A 43 18.63 11.01 -11.30
C VAL A 43 17.43 11.74 -11.91
N GLY A 44 17.48 12.05 -13.20
CA GLY A 44 16.39 12.74 -13.89
C GLY A 44 15.13 11.88 -13.92
N LEU A 45 13.94 12.51 -13.99
CA LEU A 45 12.67 11.79 -14.04
C LEU A 45 12.65 10.74 -15.16
N GLU A 46 13.20 11.06 -16.33
CA GLU A 46 13.28 10.16 -17.49
C GLU A 46 14.06 8.87 -17.16
N GLU A 47 15.20 8.99 -16.50
CA GLU A 47 16.04 7.85 -16.14
C GLU A 47 15.38 6.98 -15.06
N VAL A 48 14.67 7.59 -14.10
CA VAL A 48 13.84 6.85 -13.14
C VAL A 48 12.70 6.11 -13.83
N LEU A 49 12.03 6.74 -14.81
CA LEU A 49 10.96 6.10 -15.58
C LEU A 49 11.49 4.94 -16.42
N GLU A 50 12.67 5.08 -17.03
CA GLU A 50 13.32 3.98 -17.75
C GLU A 50 13.63 2.80 -16.83
N LEU A 51 14.20 3.05 -15.65
CA LEU A 51 14.48 2.01 -14.65
C LEU A 51 13.20 1.35 -14.17
N PHE A 52 12.15 2.14 -13.92
CA PHE A 52 10.82 1.62 -13.54
C PHE A 52 10.22 0.73 -14.64
N CYS A 53 10.26 1.16 -15.90
CA CYS A 53 9.78 0.39 -17.05
C CYS A 53 10.58 -0.91 -17.27
N LYS A 54 11.88 -0.91 -16.96
CA LYS A 54 12.73 -2.11 -16.96
C LYS A 54 12.48 -3.02 -15.74
N GLY A 55 11.72 -2.55 -14.75
CA GLY A 55 11.50 -3.25 -13.48
C GLY A 55 12.69 -3.18 -12.52
N GLU A 56 13.70 -2.35 -12.82
CA GLU A 56 14.90 -2.12 -12.02
C GLU A 56 14.65 -1.05 -10.94
N CYS A 57 13.51 -1.17 -10.27
CA CYS A 57 13.12 -0.34 -9.14
C CYS A 57 13.05 -1.16 -7.85
N LEU A 58 13.08 -0.48 -6.72
CA LEU A 58 12.88 -1.13 -5.43
C LEU A 58 11.50 -1.80 -5.40
N TYR A 59 11.48 -3.09 -5.03
CA TYR A 59 10.28 -3.93 -5.05
C TYR A 59 9.67 -4.15 -6.44
N GLY A 60 10.43 -3.85 -7.51
CA GLY A 60 10.06 -4.14 -8.89
C GLY A 60 10.22 -5.62 -9.27
N PRO A 61 9.63 -6.06 -10.40
CA PRO A 61 8.83 -5.25 -11.33
C PRO A 61 7.41 -4.93 -10.80
N TYR A 62 6.96 -3.69 -10.97
CA TYR A 62 5.70 -3.20 -10.38
C TYR A 62 4.46 -3.97 -10.87
N TRP A 63 4.40 -4.28 -12.17
CA TRP A 63 3.24 -4.94 -12.77
C TRP A 63 3.04 -6.35 -12.22
N GLU A 64 4.12 -7.10 -12.08
CA GLU A 64 4.17 -8.44 -11.53
C GLU A 64 3.78 -8.43 -10.06
N HIS A 65 4.24 -7.43 -9.30
CA HIS A 65 3.84 -7.24 -7.91
C HIS A 65 2.32 -6.99 -7.79
N ALA A 66 1.78 -6.02 -8.54
CA ALA A 66 0.36 -5.70 -8.51
C ALA A 66 -0.52 -6.87 -8.98
N LEU A 67 -0.13 -7.52 -10.09
CA LEU A 67 -0.85 -8.64 -10.68
C LEU A 67 -0.83 -9.87 -9.76
N GLY A 68 0.29 -10.12 -9.08
CA GLY A 68 0.42 -11.21 -8.12
C GLY A 68 -0.58 -11.08 -6.97
N TYR A 69 -0.66 -9.90 -6.36
CA TYR A 69 -1.63 -9.64 -5.29
C TYR A 69 -3.07 -9.66 -5.78
N TRP A 70 -3.34 -9.14 -6.97
CA TRP A 70 -4.68 -9.21 -7.57
C TRP A 70 -5.12 -10.66 -7.76
N LYS A 71 -4.31 -11.52 -8.39
CA LYS A 71 -4.62 -12.95 -8.55
C LYS A 71 -4.81 -13.64 -7.19
N ALA A 72 -3.93 -13.38 -6.24
CA ALA A 72 -4.02 -13.95 -4.90
C ALA A 72 -5.31 -13.52 -4.16
N SER A 73 -5.79 -12.29 -4.38
CA SER A 73 -7.09 -11.83 -3.83
C SER A 73 -8.29 -12.54 -4.45
N GLN A 74 -8.19 -12.98 -5.71
CA GLN A 74 -9.24 -13.77 -6.35
C GLN A 74 -9.27 -15.21 -5.83
N GLU A 75 -8.09 -15.79 -5.54
CA GLU A 75 -7.96 -17.15 -5.00
C GLU A 75 -8.29 -17.22 -3.50
N HIS A 76 -7.98 -16.16 -2.75
CA HIS A 76 -8.11 -16.09 -1.29
C HIS A 76 -8.78 -14.79 -0.83
N PRO A 77 -10.05 -14.55 -1.20
CA PRO A 77 -10.76 -13.31 -0.88
C PRO A 77 -11.00 -13.11 0.62
N ASP A 78 -10.93 -14.17 1.43
CA ASP A 78 -11.00 -14.15 2.89
C ASP A 78 -9.68 -13.75 3.57
N LYS A 79 -8.56 -13.78 2.83
CA LYS A 79 -7.21 -13.53 3.36
C LYS A 79 -6.54 -12.32 2.74
N ILE A 80 -6.93 -11.93 1.54
CA ILE A 80 -6.31 -10.82 0.81
C ILE A 80 -7.42 -9.90 0.30
N LEU A 81 -7.40 -8.67 0.82
CA LEU A 81 -8.25 -7.58 0.33
C LEU A 81 -7.44 -6.72 -0.63
N PHE A 82 -7.88 -6.65 -1.88
CA PHE A 82 -7.24 -5.84 -2.92
C PHE A 82 -8.09 -4.61 -3.24
N PHE A 83 -7.46 -3.44 -3.18
CA PHE A 83 -8.07 -2.15 -3.51
C PHE A 83 -7.27 -1.44 -4.60
N LYS A 84 -7.96 -0.67 -5.42
CA LYS A 84 -7.34 0.35 -6.28
C LYS A 84 -7.47 1.70 -5.60
N TYR A 85 -6.42 2.50 -5.70
CA TYR A 85 -6.37 3.79 -5.02
C TYR A 85 -7.44 4.74 -5.56
N GLU A 86 -7.63 4.77 -6.87
CA GLU A 86 -8.61 5.61 -7.55
C GLU A 86 -10.04 5.31 -7.09
N GLU A 87 -10.39 4.01 -7.00
CA GLU A 87 -11.73 3.58 -6.55
C GLU A 87 -11.95 3.90 -5.06
N MET A 88 -10.91 3.79 -4.23
CA MET A 88 -10.96 4.19 -2.81
C MET A 88 -11.12 5.71 -2.64
N MET A 89 -10.52 6.51 -3.52
CA MET A 89 -10.65 7.97 -3.49
C MET A 89 -12.04 8.43 -3.93
N GLU A 90 -12.71 7.67 -4.81
CA GLU A 90 -14.07 7.97 -5.26
C GLU A 90 -15.12 7.71 -4.17
N ASP A 91 -14.99 6.59 -3.44
CA ASP A 91 -15.90 6.24 -2.34
C ASP A 91 -15.14 5.74 -1.09
N THR A 92 -14.49 6.67 -0.41
CA THR A 92 -13.66 6.34 0.75
C THR A 92 -14.45 5.68 1.87
N VAL A 93 -15.71 6.06 2.09
CA VAL A 93 -16.53 5.54 3.19
C VAL A 93 -16.83 4.06 2.97
N SER A 94 -17.29 3.67 1.77
CA SER A 94 -17.58 2.27 1.45
C SER A 94 -16.34 1.38 1.57
N TYR A 95 -15.20 1.86 1.08
CA TYR A 95 -13.94 1.11 1.15
C TYR A 95 -13.42 0.93 2.59
N VAL A 96 -13.58 1.94 3.46
CA VAL A 96 -13.23 1.84 4.88
C VAL A 96 -14.17 0.87 5.60
N LYS A 97 -15.49 0.89 5.32
CA LYS A 97 -16.43 -0.10 5.87
C LYS A 97 -16.07 -1.52 5.44
N ARG A 98 -15.79 -1.73 4.15
CA ARG A 98 -15.35 -3.02 3.60
C ARG A 98 -14.05 -3.52 4.24
N LEU A 99 -13.10 -2.63 4.51
CA LEU A 99 -11.88 -2.98 5.25
C LEU A 99 -12.19 -3.41 6.69
N ALA A 100 -13.08 -2.68 7.37
CA ALA A 100 -13.50 -2.96 8.74
C ALA A 100 -14.19 -4.33 8.85
N GLU A 101 -15.06 -4.66 7.91
CA GLU A 101 -15.67 -5.98 7.76
C GLU A 101 -14.61 -7.08 7.57
N PHE A 102 -13.66 -6.86 6.65
CA PHE A 102 -12.60 -7.82 6.34
C PHE A 102 -11.70 -8.13 7.53
N ILE A 103 -11.43 -7.16 8.41
CA ILE A 103 -10.65 -7.36 9.65
C ILE A 103 -11.51 -7.82 10.84
N TRP A 104 -12.77 -8.19 10.61
CA TRP A 104 -13.73 -8.64 11.62
C TRP A 104 -14.01 -7.60 12.71
N ARG A 105 -14.10 -6.33 12.29
CA ARG A 105 -14.42 -5.16 13.12
C ARG A 105 -15.41 -4.25 12.36
N PRO A 106 -16.58 -4.76 11.95
CA PRO A 106 -17.58 -3.91 11.30
C PRO A 106 -18.00 -2.78 12.25
N PHE A 107 -18.31 -1.62 11.67
CA PHE A 107 -18.81 -0.49 12.44
C PHE A 107 -20.20 -0.80 13.01
N SER A 108 -20.45 -0.29 14.21
CA SER A 108 -21.79 -0.28 14.80
C SER A 108 -22.63 0.86 14.22
N SER A 109 -23.95 0.73 14.29
CA SER A 109 -24.87 1.78 13.83
C SER A 109 -24.59 3.14 14.49
N GLU A 110 -24.24 3.14 15.79
CA GLU A 110 -23.88 4.36 16.52
C GLU A 110 -22.58 5.01 15.99
N GLU A 111 -21.59 4.22 15.58
CA GLU A 111 -20.35 4.73 14.98
C GLU A 111 -20.57 5.30 13.58
N GLU A 112 -21.47 4.69 12.81
CA GLU A 112 -21.82 5.16 11.47
C GLU A 112 -22.60 6.48 11.54
N GLU A 113 -23.62 6.57 12.40
CA GLU A 113 -24.41 7.80 12.59
C GLU A 113 -23.52 8.97 13.05
N ARG A 114 -22.63 8.75 14.02
CA ARG A 114 -21.68 9.78 14.49
C ARG A 114 -20.65 10.19 13.43
N GLY A 115 -20.33 9.31 12.49
CA GLY A 115 -19.39 9.58 11.41
C GLY A 115 -19.99 10.44 10.30
N ASP A 116 -21.29 10.27 10.03
CA ASP A 116 -22.02 11.04 9.02
C ASP A 116 -22.29 12.49 9.46
N ASP A 117 -22.34 12.76 10.76
CA ASP A 117 -22.47 14.12 11.34
C ASP A 117 -21.21 15.01 11.16
N LEU A 118 -20.08 14.42 10.75
CA LEU A 118 -18.79 15.11 10.55
C LEU A 118 -18.52 15.51 9.09
N LYS A 119 -19.48 15.30 8.20
CA LYS A 119 -19.43 15.65 6.76
C LYS A 119 -19.93 17.06 6.49
#